data_AF-A0AAU9WIK9-F1
#
_entry.id   AF-A0AAU9WIK9-F1
#
_cell.length_a   1.000
_cell.length_b   1.000
_cell.length_c   1.000
_cell.angle_alpha   90.00
_cell.angle_beta   90.00
_cell.angle_gamma   90.00
#
_symmetry.space_group_name_H-M   'P 1'
#
loop_
_entity.id
_entity.type
_entity.pdbx_description
1 polymer ?
#
loop_
_entity_poly.entity_id
_entity_poly.type
_entity_poly.pdbx_seq_one_letter_code
_entity_poly.pdbx_strand_id
1 'polypeptide(L)'
;MNFFPMALSNFPKTFGLNEMKKGFFPHFFNTQQNQIYEGYMPDKSYYDPDGISPQRKEEFNKWYNEKVSERYIFNFQHELLTYCQSDVRLLKQGCMKFQSQFHEICGFNPMVHCTTIASACNVAYRKNWVPKNKIAIEPVCGWRPNHNQSHAALKWLYWEESKLHKTNHLPRITHACMLSSKNQNENPATNRLRLQS
;
A
#
# COMPACT_ATOMS: atom_id res chain seq x y z
N MET A 1 -3.45 -3.41 -1.12
CA MET A 1 -2.41 -4.20 -0.42
C MET A 1 -1.13 -4.11 -1.24
N ASN A 2 -0.07 -3.46 -0.73
CA ASN A 2 1.05 -2.98 -1.56
C ASN A 2 2.29 -3.90 -1.52
N PHE A 3 2.09 -5.19 -1.23
CA PHE A 3 3.16 -6.18 -1.15
C PHE A 3 3.35 -6.99 -2.44
N PHE A 4 2.29 -7.11 -3.25
CA PHE A 4 2.28 -7.99 -4.42
C PHE A 4 2.04 -7.16 -5.67
N PRO A 5 3.09 -6.79 -6.43
CA PRO A 5 2.96 -6.11 -7.70
C PRO A 5 2.64 -7.11 -8.84
N MET A 6 1.68 -8.01 -8.60
CA MET A 6 1.29 -9.06 -9.56
C MET A 6 -0.19 -9.40 -9.41
N ALA A 7 -0.80 -9.92 -10.47
CA ALA A 7 -2.18 -10.39 -10.46
C ALA A 7 -2.35 -11.63 -9.57
N LEU A 8 -3.54 -11.78 -8.99
CA LEU A 8 -3.87 -12.92 -8.12
C LEU A 8 -3.76 -14.26 -8.85
N SER A 9 -4.03 -14.29 -10.16
CA SER A 9 -3.86 -15.48 -11.00
C SER A 9 -2.43 -16.02 -11.06
N ASN A 10 -1.43 -15.20 -10.73
CA ASN A 10 -0.03 -15.61 -10.74
C ASN A 10 0.40 -16.23 -9.40
N PHE A 11 -0.40 -16.09 -8.33
CA PHE A 11 -0.08 -16.59 -6.99
C PHE A 11 0.19 -18.10 -6.94
N PRO A 12 -0.60 -18.96 -7.60
CA PRO A 12 -0.36 -20.40 -7.59
C PRO A 12 1.06 -20.74 -8.07
N LYS A 13 1.48 -20.15 -9.20
CA LYS A 13 2.81 -20.33 -9.76
C LYS A 13 3.90 -19.72 -8.89
N THR A 14 3.69 -18.50 -8.38
CA THR A 14 4.71 -17.78 -7.60
C THR A 14 4.96 -18.40 -6.22
N PHE A 15 3.92 -18.85 -5.53
CA PHE A 15 4.02 -19.38 -4.16
C PHE A 15 3.95 -20.91 -4.10
N GLY A 16 3.90 -21.59 -5.25
CA GLY A 16 3.76 -23.05 -5.32
C GLY A 16 2.48 -23.54 -4.65
N LEU A 17 1.38 -22.82 -4.81
CA LEU A 17 0.08 -23.20 -4.26
C LEU A 17 -0.64 -24.11 -5.25
N ASN A 18 -1.31 -25.15 -4.73
CA ASN A 18 -2.17 -25.97 -5.55
C ASN A 18 -3.31 -25.12 -6.11
N GLU A 19 -3.40 -25.09 -7.43
CA GLU A 19 -4.28 -24.19 -8.15
C GLU A 19 -5.74 -24.67 -8.04
N MET A 20 -6.57 -23.93 -7.30
CA MET A 20 -8.03 -24.07 -7.43
C MET A 20 -8.48 -23.17 -8.59
N LYS A 21 -8.14 -23.53 -9.84
CA LYS A 21 -8.62 -22.80 -11.04
C LYS A 21 -10.13 -23.02 -11.16
N LYS A 22 -10.93 -22.16 -10.52
CA LYS A 22 -12.40 -22.31 -10.49
C LYS A 22 -13.11 -21.72 -11.73
N GLY A 23 -12.39 -21.08 -12.66
CA GLY A 23 -12.93 -20.62 -13.94
C GLY A 23 -12.73 -19.12 -14.18
N PHE A 24 -13.55 -18.54 -15.04
CA PHE A 24 -13.54 -17.12 -15.40
C PHE A 24 -14.85 -16.46 -14.97
N PHE A 25 -14.79 -15.20 -14.53
CA PHE A 25 -15.96 -14.45 -14.06
C PHE A 25 -16.31 -13.30 -15.01
N PRO A 26 -17.58 -13.08 -15.37
CA PRO A 26 -17.99 -12.02 -16.29
C PRO A 26 -18.08 -10.67 -15.57
N HIS A 27 -16.95 -9.97 -15.45
CA HIS A 27 -16.85 -8.71 -14.71
C HIS A 27 -17.84 -7.63 -15.16
N PHE A 28 -18.08 -7.48 -16.47
CA PHE A 28 -19.01 -6.48 -16.99
C PHE A 28 -20.48 -6.89 -16.86
N PHE A 29 -20.74 -8.16 -16.52
CA PHE A 29 -22.11 -8.64 -16.27
C PHE A 29 -22.57 -8.32 -14.85
N ASN A 30 -21.66 -7.91 -13.95
CA ASN A 30 -21.97 -7.52 -12.59
C ASN A 30 -22.65 -6.14 -12.54
N THR A 31 -23.94 -6.12 -12.87
CA THR A 31 -24.81 -4.95 -12.83
C THR A 31 -25.98 -5.20 -11.89
N GLN A 32 -26.67 -4.14 -11.45
CA GLN A 32 -27.84 -4.29 -10.57
C GLN A 32 -28.96 -5.10 -11.24
N GLN A 33 -29.11 -4.97 -12.56
CA GLN A 33 -30.12 -5.68 -13.35
C GLN A 33 -29.89 -7.18 -13.39
N ASN A 34 -28.62 -7.62 -13.33
CA ASN A 34 -28.24 -9.02 -13.48
C ASN A 34 -28.05 -9.75 -12.14
N GLN A 35 -28.30 -9.11 -11.00
CA GLN A 35 -28.05 -9.71 -9.67
C GLN A 35 -28.87 -10.95 -9.37
N ILE A 36 -30.03 -11.13 -10.02
CA ILE A 36 -30.89 -12.32 -9.90
C ILE A 36 -30.88 -13.16 -11.18
N TYR A 37 -29.90 -12.94 -12.07
CA TYR A 37 -29.82 -13.66 -13.33
C TYR A 37 -29.51 -15.14 -13.10
N GLU A 38 -30.34 -15.98 -13.69
CA GLU A 38 -30.13 -17.41 -13.82
C GLU A 38 -30.52 -17.83 -15.24
N GLY A 39 -29.58 -18.39 -15.98
CA GLY A 39 -29.78 -18.70 -17.39
C GLY A 39 -28.56 -19.27 -18.06
N TYR A 40 -28.48 -19.11 -19.38
CA TYR A 40 -27.31 -19.54 -20.14
C TYR A 40 -26.07 -18.70 -19.82
N MET A 41 -24.91 -19.17 -20.29
CA MET A 41 -23.65 -18.43 -20.15
C MET A 41 -23.77 -17.00 -20.72
N PRO A 42 -23.34 -15.97 -19.96
CA PRO A 42 -23.24 -14.60 -20.47
C PRO A 42 -22.33 -14.52 -21.68
N ASP A 43 -22.57 -13.58 -22.58
CA ASP A 43 -21.73 -13.40 -23.77
C ASP A 43 -20.25 -13.16 -23.42
N LYS A 44 -19.34 -13.58 -24.31
CA LYS A 44 -17.88 -13.44 -24.12
C LYS A 44 -17.45 -12.00 -23.89
N SER A 45 -18.16 -11.02 -24.45
CA SER A 45 -17.89 -9.60 -24.24
C SER A 45 -17.93 -9.19 -22.76
N TYR A 46 -18.68 -9.89 -21.91
CA TYR A 46 -18.79 -9.56 -20.50
C TYR A 46 -17.58 -9.99 -19.63
N TYR A 47 -16.65 -10.75 -20.20
CA TYR A 47 -15.50 -11.35 -19.47
C TYR A 47 -14.21 -10.53 -19.58
N ASP A 48 -14.28 -9.27 -20.02
CA ASP A 48 -13.11 -8.41 -20.25
C ASP A 48 -12.08 -9.06 -21.22
N PRO A 49 -12.43 -9.20 -22.51
CA PRO A 49 -11.58 -9.88 -23.50
C PRO A 49 -10.25 -9.17 -23.78
N ASP A 50 -10.11 -7.90 -23.38
CA ASP A 50 -8.91 -7.07 -23.55
C ASP A 50 -7.97 -7.18 -22.35
N GLY A 51 -8.49 -7.46 -21.14
CA GLY A 51 -7.72 -7.70 -19.93
C GLY A 51 -7.06 -9.08 -19.83
N ILE A 52 -7.41 -10.00 -20.73
CA ILE A 52 -6.90 -11.39 -20.73
C ILE A 52 -5.65 -11.50 -21.62
N SER A 53 -4.54 -12.01 -21.06
CA SER A 53 -3.31 -12.27 -21.83
C SER A 53 -3.54 -13.31 -22.95
N PRO A 54 -2.76 -13.29 -24.04
CA PRO A 54 -2.97 -14.22 -25.16
C PRO A 54 -3.00 -15.69 -24.75
N GLN A 55 -2.09 -16.11 -23.87
CA GLN A 55 -2.05 -17.47 -23.34
C GLN A 55 -3.33 -17.83 -22.56
N ARG A 56 -3.82 -16.92 -21.72
CA ARG A 56 -5.01 -17.15 -20.90
C ARG A 56 -6.31 -17.05 -21.71
N LYS A 57 -6.27 -16.37 -22.87
CA LYS A 57 -7.41 -16.24 -23.79
C LYS A 57 -7.75 -17.58 -24.45
N GLU A 58 -6.76 -18.42 -24.72
CA GLU A 58 -6.98 -19.78 -25.21
C GLU A 58 -7.65 -20.66 -24.16
N GLU A 59 -7.15 -20.62 -22.91
CA GLU A 59 -7.77 -21.30 -21.77
C GLU A 59 -9.23 -20.86 -21.55
N PHE A 60 -9.49 -19.55 -21.65
CA PHE A 60 -10.84 -18.98 -21.57
C PHE A 60 -11.76 -19.51 -22.66
N ASN A 61 -11.32 -19.48 -23.92
CA ASN A 61 -12.14 -19.92 -25.03
C ASN A 61 -12.50 -21.41 -24.92
N LYS A 62 -11.54 -22.24 -24.51
CA LYS A 62 -11.78 -23.66 -24.27
C LYS A 62 -12.81 -23.86 -23.16
N TRP A 63 -12.59 -23.27 -21.98
CA TRP A 63 -13.51 -23.35 -20.85
C TRP A 63 -14.93 -22.84 -21.20
N TYR A 64 -15.03 -21.73 -21.91
CA TYR A 64 -16.32 -21.14 -22.29
C TYR A 64 -17.08 -22.05 -23.26
N ASN A 65 -16.40 -22.56 -24.29
CA ASN A 65 -17.02 -23.43 -25.27
C ASN A 65 -17.48 -24.75 -24.63
N GLU A 66 -16.70 -25.31 -23.69
CA GLU A 66 -17.08 -26.46 -22.88
C GLU A 66 -18.37 -26.18 -22.09
N LYS A 67 -18.42 -25.07 -21.34
CA LYS A 67 -19.61 -24.70 -20.54
C LYS A 67 -20.87 -24.47 -21.38
N VAL A 68 -20.73 -23.86 -22.56
CA VAL A 68 -21.83 -23.69 -23.51
C VAL A 68 -22.30 -25.05 -24.06
N SER A 69 -21.37 -25.94 -24.40
CA SER A 69 -21.70 -27.28 -24.91
C SER A 69 -22.42 -28.15 -23.88
N GLU A 70 -22.08 -27.99 -22.59
CA GLU A 70 -22.73 -28.64 -21.46
C GLU A 70 -24.13 -28.08 -21.14
N ARG A 71 -24.56 -27.00 -21.82
CA ARG A 71 -25.75 -26.21 -21.47
C ARG A 71 -25.76 -25.80 -19.99
N TYR A 72 -24.59 -25.40 -19.49
CA TYR A 72 -24.43 -24.98 -18.11
C TYR A 72 -25.37 -23.83 -17.76
N ILE A 73 -26.08 -23.97 -16.64
CA ILE A 73 -26.94 -22.91 -16.09
C ILE A 73 -26.08 -22.03 -15.18
N PHE A 74 -25.86 -20.80 -15.64
CA PHE A 74 -25.15 -19.77 -14.94
C PHE A 74 -26.09 -19.06 -13.96
N ASN A 75 -25.89 -19.30 -12.66
CA ASN A 75 -26.53 -18.55 -11.58
C ASN A 75 -25.57 -17.46 -11.08
N PHE A 76 -25.91 -16.20 -11.31
CA PHE A 76 -24.99 -15.09 -11.06
C PHE A 76 -24.56 -14.98 -9.59
N GLN A 77 -25.49 -15.14 -8.64
CA GLN A 77 -25.18 -15.00 -7.21
C GLN A 77 -24.26 -16.11 -6.72
N HIS A 78 -24.53 -17.34 -7.16
CA HIS A 78 -23.73 -18.49 -6.81
C HIS A 78 -22.30 -18.35 -7.35
N GLU A 79 -22.17 -17.97 -8.61
CA GLU A 79 -20.88 -17.77 -9.28
C GLU A 79 -20.08 -16.63 -8.66
N LEU A 80 -20.73 -15.49 -8.39
CA LEU A 80 -20.10 -14.34 -7.74
C LEU A 80 -19.56 -14.72 -6.35
N LEU A 81 -20.40 -15.35 -5.53
CA LEU A 81 -20.01 -15.79 -4.19
C LEU A 81 -18.84 -16.77 -4.25
N THR A 82 -18.96 -17.77 -5.13
CA THR A 82 -17.93 -18.77 -5.39
C THR A 82 -16.60 -18.13 -5.79
N TYR A 83 -16.64 -17.19 -6.73
CA TYR A 83 -15.47 -16.50 -7.25
C TYR A 83 -14.78 -15.69 -6.14
N CYS A 84 -15.54 -14.87 -5.42
CA CYS A 84 -15.02 -14.09 -4.31
C CYS A 84 -14.41 -14.96 -3.21
N GLN A 85 -15.06 -16.08 -2.85
CA GLN A 85 -14.51 -17.02 -1.87
C GLN A 85 -13.19 -17.63 -2.33
N SER A 86 -13.10 -17.99 -3.61
CA SER A 86 -11.87 -18.53 -4.20
C SER A 86 -10.74 -17.50 -4.16
N ASP A 87 -11.01 -16.27 -4.58
CA ASP A 87 -10.02 -15.19 -4.61
C ASP A 87 -9.51 -14.84 -3.22
N VAL A 88 -10.40 -14.72 -2.23
CA VAL A 88 -10.00 -14.46 -0.84
C VAL A 88 -9.18 -15.61 -0.27
N ARG A 89 -9.54 -16.87 -0.56
CA ARG A 89 -8.76 -18.04 -0.13
C ARG A 89 -7.37 -18.04 -0.75
N LEU A 90 -7.27 -17.78 -2.05
CA LEU A 90 -5.99 -17.73 -2.77
C LEU A 90 -5.11 -16.58 -2.26
N LEU A 91 -5.69 -15.39 -2.06
CA LEU A 91 -4.99 -14.25 -1.49
C LEU A 91 -4.47 -14.58 -0.09
N LYS A 92 -5.31 -15.17 0.77
CA LYS A 92 -4.92 -15.61 2.12
C LYS A 92 -3.76 -16.59 2.09
N GLN A 93 -3.85 -17.63 1.26
CA GLN A 93 -2.80 -18.64 1.14
C GLN A 93 -1.47 -18.03 0.64
N GLY A 94 -1.52 -17.15 -0.36
CA GLY A 94 -0.34 -16.43 -0.85
C GLY A 94 0.27 -15.53 0.22
N CYS A 95 -0.56 -14.80 0.97
CA CYS A 95 -0.08 -13.97 2.07
C CYS A 95 0.61 -14.80 3.16
N MET A 96 0.02 -15.95 3.55
CA MET A 96 0.60 -16.83 4.55
C MET A 96 1.93 -17.42 4.09
N LYS A 97 2.02 -17.87 2.82
CA LYS A 97 3.29 -18.38 2.26
C LYS A 97 4.35 -17.29 2.19
N PHE A 98 4.01 -16.11 1.71
CA PHE A 98 4.91 -14.96 1.70
C PHE A 98 5.42 -14.62 3.10
N GLN A 99 4.53 -14.52 4.10
CA GLN A 99 4.92 -14.23 5.47
C GLN A 99 5.87 -15.28 6.03
N SER A 100 5.58 -16.57 5.80
CA SER A 100 6.43 -17.69 6.23
C SER A 100 7.82 -17.62 5.62
N GLN A 101 7.92 -17.51 4.29
CA GLN A 101 9.21 -17.47 3.58
C GLN A 101 10.02 -16.23 3.94
N PHE A 102 9.36 -15.08 4.06
CA PHE A 102 10.05 -13.85 4.44
C PHE A 102 10.54 -13.92 5.89
N HIS A 103 9.76 -14.49 6.80
CA HIS A 103 10.18 -14.67 8.18
C HIS A 103 11.38 -15.63 8.29
N GLU A 104 11.39 -16.71 7.52
CA GLU A 104 12.51 -17.65 7.46
C GLU A 104 13.81 -16.98 7.02
N ILE A 105 13.75 -16.10 6.01
CA ILE A 105 14.93 -15.41 5.47
C ILE A 105 15.36 -14.22 6.36
N CYS A 106 14.40 -13.43 6.84
CA CYS A 106 14.67 -12.11 7.43
C CYS A 106 14.48 -12.06 8.96
N GLY A 107 13.84 -13.08 9.56
CA GLY A 107 13.61 -13.18 11.00
C GLY A 107 12.50 -12.27 11.53
N PHE A 108 11.57 -11.80 10.71
CA PHE A 108 10.40 -11.01 11.15
C PHE A 108 9.23 -11.11 10.16
N ASN A 109 8.01 -10.77 10.61
CA ASN A 109 6.85 -10.74 9.73
C ASN A 109 6.75 -9.39 8.98
N PRO A 110 6.88 -9.38 7.64
CA PRO A 110 6.91 -8.13 6.87
C PRO A 110 5.57 -7.37 6.91
N MET A 111 4.43 -8.06 7.03
CA MET A 111 3.11 -7.44 6.97
C MET A 111 2.67 -6.80 8.31
N VAL A 112 3.33 -7.13 9.41
CA VAL A 112 3.09 -6.51 10.72
C VAL A 112 3.87 -5.21 10.84
N HIS A 113 5.10 -5.19 10.33
CA HIS A 113 6.04 -4.09 10.55
C HIS A 113 6.12 -3.09 9.38
N CYS A 114 5.58 -3.44 8.21
CA CYS A 114 5.70 -2.62 7.01
C CYS A 114 4.38 -2.58 6.22
N THR A 115 4.20 -1.53 5.43
CA THR A 115 3.02 -1.33 4.57
C THR A 115 3.26 -1.76 3.11
N THR A 116 4.52 -1.85 2.70
CA THR A 116 4.95 -2.20 1.33
C THR A 116 6.12 -3.17 1.34
N ILE A 117 6.28 -3.92 0.23
CA ILE A 117 7.42 -4.82 0.06
C ILE A 117 8.76 -4.08 0.11
N ALA A 118 8.85 -2.88 -0.47
CA ALA A 118 10.07 -2.07 -0.47
C ALA A 118 10.49 -1.67 0.96
N SER A 119 9.51 -1.28 1.80
CA SER A 119 9.77 -0.97 3.20
C SER A 119 10.28 -2.20 3.97
N ALA A 120 9.66 -3.37 3.75
CA ALA A 120 10.09 -4.63 4.37
C ALA A 120 11.51 -5.03 3.94
N CYS A 121 11.83 -4.97 2.64
CA CYS A 121 13.16 -5.24 2.13
C CYS A 121 14.20 -4.28 2.70
N ASN A 122 13.86 -2.99 2.85
CA ASN A 122 14.76 -2.01 3.46
C ASN A 122 15.02 -2.29 4.95
N VAL A 123 14.00 -2.71 5.72
CA VAL A 123 14.18 -3.15 7.12
C VAL A 123 15.06 -4.39 7.17
N ALA A 124 14.78 -5.39 6.33
CA ALA A 124 15.55 -6.63 6.28
C ALA A 124 17.03 -6.36 5.92
N TYR A 125 17.27 -5.53 4.89
CA TYR A 125 18.61 -5.09 4.50
C TYR A 125 19.37 -4.47 5.66
N ARG A 126 18.76 -3.48 6.33
CA ARG A 126 19.35 -2.77 7.48
C ARG A 126 19.63 -3.67 8.68
N LYS A 127 18.79 -4.67 8.92
CA LYS A 127 18.91 -5.57 10.07
C LYS A 127 19.97 -6.65 9.87
N ASN A 128 20.04 -7.24 8.67
CA ASN A 128 20.78 -8.49 8.46
C ASN A 128 22.04 -8.32 7.59
N TRP A 129 22.10 -7.31 6.71
CA TRP A 129 23.17 -7.22 5.69
C TRP A 129 23.94 -5.90 5.66
N VAL A 130 23.49 -4.85 6.37
CA VAL A 130 24.24 -3.59 6.43
C VAL A 130 25.52 -3.77 7.26
N PRO A 131 26.70 -3.45 6.70
CA PRO A 131 27.94 -3.49 7.47
C PRO A 131 27.94 -2.44 8.58
N LYS A 132 28.54 -2.77 9.72
CA LYS A 132 28.63 -1.86 10.87
C LYS A 132 29.23 -0.51 10.45
N ASN A 133 28.64 0.57 10.96
CA ASN A 133 29.09 1.95 10.78
C ASN A 133 29.15 2.46 9.33
N LYS A 134 28.45 1.83 8.39
CA LYS A 134 28.40 2.29 6.98
C LYS A 134 27.20 3.16 6.65
N ILE A 135 26.08 2.97 7.34
CA ILE A 135 24.87 3.77 7.15
C ILE A 135 24.52 4.39 8.49
N ALA A 136 24.42 5.71 8.52
CA ALA A 136 23.93 6.42 9.70
C ALA A 136 22.43 6.13 9.84
N ILE A 137 22.02 5.54 10.98
CA ILE A 137 20.61 5.29 11.27
C ILE A 137 20.02 6.56 11.88
N GLU A 138 19.22 7.27 11.09
CA GLU A 138 18.54 8.47 11.57
C GLU A 138 17.53 8.10 12.69
N PRO A 139 17.60 8.76 13.87
CA PRO A 139 16.61 8.58 14.92
C PRO A 139 15.20 8.95 14.43
N VAL A 140 14.17 8.43 15.09
CA VAL A 140 12.75 8.72 14.76
C VAL A 140 12.41 10.23 14.84
N CYS A 141 13.28 11.04 15.45
CA CYS A 141 13.16 12.50 15.56
C CYS A 141 14.28 13.26 14.82
N GLY A 142 14.95 12.62 13.87
CA GLY A 142 16.12 13.15 13.19
C GLY A 142 17.37 13.18 14.08
N TRP A 143 18.49 13.59 13.49
CA TRP A 143 19.77 13.75 14.21
C TRP A 143 19.77 14.90 15.23
N ARG A 144 18.74 15.74 15.21
CA ARG A 144 18.59 16.92 16.07
C ARG A 144 17.13 17.09 16.49
N PRO A 145 16.66 16.42 17.57
CA PRO A 145 15.32 16.64 18.10
C PRO A 145 15.11 18.09 18.56
N ASN A 146 16.17 18.76 19.01
CA ASN A 146 16.18 20.18 19.29
C ASN A 146 16.91 20.92 18.16
N HIS A 147 16.17 21.73 17.40
CA HIS A 147 16.78 22.66 16.47
C HIS A 147 17.54 23.73 17.27
N ASN A 148 18.88 23.72 17.22
CA ASN A 148 19.71 24.83 17.73
C ASN A 148 19.76 26.00 16.73
N GLN A 149 18.74 26.16 15.88
CA GLN A 149 18.67 27.30 14.99
C GLN A 149 18.38 28.53 15.83
N SER A 150 19.28 29.50 15.80
CA SER A 150 19.04 30.75 16.51
C SER A 150 17.81 31.43 15.92
N HIS A 151 17.03 32.11 16.76
CA HIS A 151 15.89 32.91 16.30
C HIS A 151 16.28 33.91 15.21
N ALA A 152 17.51 34.42 15.28
CA ALA A 152 18.11 35.29 14.26
C ALA A 152 18.29 34.58 12.92
N ALA A 153 18.79 33.33 12.91
CA ALA A 153 18.96 32.55 11.69
C ALA A 153 17.60 32.21 11.04
N LEU A 154 16.59 31.84 11.83
CA LEU A 154 15.24 31.56 11.32
C LEU A 154 14.57 32.82 10.74
N LYS A 155 14.71 33.97 11.42
CA LYS A 155 14.21 35.26 10.90
C LYS A 155 14.91 35.66 9.60
N TRP A 156 16.23 35.46 9.51
CA TRP A 156 16.98 35.75 8.29
C TRP A 156 16.53 34.88 7.12
N LEU A 157 16.37 33.57 7.33
CA LEU A 157 15.86 32.65 6.31
C LEU A 157 14.45 33.02 5.84
N TYR A 158 13.57 33.43 6.76
CA TYR A 158 12.23 33.90 6.42
C TYR A 158 12.25 35.20 5.61
N TRP A 159 13.13 36.14 5.98
CA TRP A 159 13.32 37.37 5.22
C TRP A 159 13.89 37.09 3.82
N GLU A 160 14.84 36.17 3.69
CA GLU A 160 15.38 35.79 2.39
C GLU A 160 14.33 35.09 1.50
N GLU A 161 13.50 34.21 2.08
CA GLU A 161 12.34 33.60 1.40
C GLU A 161 11.35 34.66 0.91
N SER A 162 11.13 35.73 1.69
CA SER A 162 10.23 36.83 1.32
C SER A 162 10.68 37.67 0.13
N LYS A 163 11.98 37.62 -0.22
CA LYS A 163 12.52 38.25 -1.42
C LYS A 163 12.38 37.40 -2.68
N LEU A 164 12.24 36.09 -2.53
CA LEU A 164 12.01 35.20 -3.67
C LEU A 164 10.59 35.44 -4.20
N HIS A 165 10.43 35.41 -5.52
CA HIS A 165 9.15 35.72 -6.17
C HIS A 165 8.01 34.87 -5.56
N LYS A 166 6.92 35.54 -5.20
CA LYS A 166 5.72 34.92 -4.62
C LYS A 166 5.21 33.82 -5.53
N THR A 167 5.48 32.56 -5.20
CA THR A 167 4.70 31.45 -5.71
C THR A 167 3.44 31.32 -4.82
N ASN A 168 2.32 30.86 -5.38
CA ASN A 168 1.05 30.69 -4.66
C ASN A 168 1.09 29.57 -3.59
N HIS A 169 2.27 29.19 -3.13
CA HIS A 169 2.48 28.17 -2.10
C HIS A 169 2.68 28.82 -0.74
N LEU A 170 2.12 28.21 0.30
CA LEU A 170 2.38 28.61 1.69
C LEU A 170 3.89 28.57 1.98
N PRO A 171 4.45 29.52 2.74
CA PRO A 171 5.87 29.56 3.05
C PRO A 171 6.29 28.27 3.79
N ARG A 172 7.45 27.71 3.47
CA ARG A 172 7.87 26.39 3.98
C ARG A 172 8.14 26.39 5.49
N ILE A 173 8.29 27.56 6.09
CA ILE A 173 8.68 27.75 7.49
C ILE A 173 7.61 28.57 8.25
N THR A 174 6.35 28.12 8.23
CA THR A 174 5.22 28.77 8.92
C THR A 174 5.32 28.75 10.45
N HIS A 175 5.98 27.75 11.03
CA HIS A 175 6.08 27.58 12.49
C HIS A 175 6.96 28.63 13.19
N ALA A 176 7.84 29.33 12.46
CA ALA A 176 8.69 30.38 13.03
C ALA A 176 7.91 31.66 13.39
N CYS A 177 6.80 31.94 12.69
CA CYS A 177 5.97 33.13 12.94
C CYS A 177 5.23 33.04 14.28
N MET A 178 4.73 31.84 14.64
CA MET A 178 3.96 31.62 15.87
C MET A 178 4.77 31.75 17.17
N LEU A 179 6.11 31.68 17.09
CA LEU A 179 6.99 31.90 18.25
C LEU A 179 7.19 33.40 18.55
N SER A 180 7.06 34.27 17.56
CA SER A 180 7.19 35.72 17.76
C SER A 180 5.99 36.32 18.51
N SER A 181 4.80 35.74 18.35
CA SER A 181 3.57 36.22 18.99
C SER A 181 3.46 35.81 20.46
N LYS A 182 4.17 34.77 20.91
CA LYS A 182 4.16 34.32 22.32
C LYS A 182 5.12 35.13 23.21
N ASN A 183 6.23 35.62 22.65
CA ASN A 183 7.24 36.37 23.42
C ASN A 183 6.94 37.86 23.63
N GLN A 184 5.78 38.36 23.21
CA GLN A 184 5.35 39.74 23.53
C GLN A 184 4.50 39.84 24.81
N ASN A 185 4.16 38.71 25.45
CA ASN A 185 3.30 38.69 26.64
C ASN A 185 3.99 38.19 27.93
N GLU A 186 5.32 38.08 27.96
CA GLU A 186 6.04 37.80 29.21
C GLU A 186 6.80 39.04 29.69
N ASN A 187 6.23 39.69 30.71
CA ASN A 187 6.81 40.80 31.44
C ASN A 187 8.07 40.33 32.20
N PRO A 188 9.26 40.94 32.04
CA PRO A 188 10.53 40.40 32.56
C PRO A 188 10.74 40.55 34.08
N ALA A 189 9.69 40.79 34.87
CA ALA A 189 9.83 41.18 36.28
C ALA A 189 9.55 40.09 37.33
N THR A 190 9.09 38.88 36.98
CA THR A 190 8.49 37.98 37.99
C THR A 190 9.11 36.59 38.15
N ASN A 191 10.34 36.34 37.69
CA ASN A 191 10.96 35.02 37.93
C ASN A 191 12.43 35.07 38.37
N ARG A 192 12.79 36.09 39.14
CA ARG A 192 13.97 36.07 39.99
C ARG A 192 13.50 35.80 41.42
N LEU A 193 13.23 34.53 41.75
CA LEU A 193 13.22 33.92 43.10
C LEU A 193 12.62 32.50 43.03
N ARG A 194 13.40 31.53 42.53
CA ARG A 194 13.29 30.10 42.91
C ARG A 194 14.48 29.30 42.38
N LEU A 195 15.64 29.57 42.96
CA LEU A 195 16.76 28.65 43.02
C LEU A 195 17.34 28.80 44.43
N GLN A 196 16.88 27.96 45.35
CA GLN A 196 17.59 27.47 46.55
C GLN A 196 16.58 26.76 47.48
N SER A 197 16.51 25.43 47.34
CA SER A 197 16.34 24.43 48.41
C SER A 197 16.34 23.04 47.76
#